data_AF-A0A7S1ZN31-F1
#
_entry.id   AF-A0A7S1ZN31-F1
#
_cell.length_a   1.000
_cell.length_b   1.000
_cell.length_c   1.000
_cell.angle_alpha   90.00
_cell.angle_beta   90.00
_cell.angle_gamma   90.00
#
_symmetry.space_group_name_H-M   'P 1'
#
loop_
_entity.id
_entity.type
_entity.pdbx_description
1 polymer ?
#
loop_
_entity_poly.entity_id
_entity_poly.type
_entity_poly.pdbx_seq_one_letter_code
_entity_poly.pdbx_strand_id
1 'polypeptide(L)'
;SDLLTRCTLAKSAIEIWGCGRTLDECARSVASLSRHPVGRSTVDRFALPPDRSWKLTVHTLGARYDREEQDAMRAGFSFLGFPGPVRMAGPDDEYVLIREVELDVMGSPKYPRRVGKTIIPENDARPPLAAYFGRVLGGGRNWRDGLE
;
A
#
# COMPACT_ATOMS: atom_id res chain seq x y z
N SER A 1 16.15 16.75 -12.65
CA SER A 1 16.59 16.43 -11.28
C SER A 1 15.34 16.28 -10.45
N ASP A 2 14.96 15.05 -10.13
CA ASP A 2 13.82 14.74 -9.28
C ASP A 2 14.17 15.09 -7.82
N LEU A 3 13.22 15.63 -7.05
CA LEU A 3 13.43 15.98 -5.64
C LEU A 3 13.81 14.74 -4.82
N LEU A 4 13.30 13.56 -5.19
CA LEU A 4 13.57 12.32 -4.48
C LEU A 4 15.03 11.86 -4.61
N THR A 5 15.74 12.22 -5.68
CA THR A 5 17.17 11.87 -5.82
C THR A 5 18.06 12.59 -4.81
N ARG A 6 17.54 13.64 -4.15
CA ARG A 6 18.23 14.38 -3.09
C ARG A 6 17.91 13.84 -1.69
N CYS A 7 16.92 12.97 -1.58
CA CYS A 7 16.51 12.35 -0.32
C CYS A 7 17.30 11.04 -0.12
N THR A 8 18.35 11.09 0.69
CA THR A 8 19.26 9.94 0.89
C THR A 8 18.63 8.75 1.61
N LEU A 9 17.58 8.97 2.42
CA LEU A 9 16.92 7.94 3.22
C LEU A 9 15.48 7.65 2.81
N ALA A 10 14.91 8.43 1.88
CA ALA A 10 13.53 8.21 1.43
C ALA A 10 13.49 7.05 0.43
N LYS A 11 12.68 6.04 0.72
CA LYS A 11 12.51 4.88 -0.17
C LYS A 11 11.56 5.18 -1.33
N SER A 12 10.50 5.95 -1.07
CA SER A 12 9.51 6.33 -2.07
C SER A 12 8.72 7.57 -1.63
N ALA A 13 8.16 8.28 -2.61
CA ALA A 13 7.09 9.24 -2.39
C ALA A 13 5.75 8.62 -2.78
N ILE A 14 4.73 8.85 -1.97
CA ILE A 14 3.40 8.28 -2.15
C ILE A 14 2.39 9.42 -2.15
N GLU A 15 1.56 9.48 -3.18
CA GLU A 15 0.35 10.29 -3.20
C GLU A 15 -0.75 9.52 -2.47
N ILE A 16 -1.17 10.03 -1.31
CA ILE A 16 -2.21 9.40 -0.50
C ILE A 16 -3.58 9.74 -1.07
N TRP A 17 -4.37 8.71 -1.35
CA TRP A 17 -5.72 8.82 -1.91
C TRP A 17 -6.81 8.59 -0.86
N GLY A 18 -6.46 7.93 0.24
CA GLY A 18 -7.38 7.76 1.36
C GLY A 18 -6.69 7.19 2.58
N CYS A 19 -7.35 7.37 3.72
CA CYS A 19 -6.90 6.83 4.99
C CYS A 19 -8.09 6.46 5.89
N GLY A 20 -7.80 5.69 6.93
CA GLY A 20 -8.77 5.32 7.96
C GLY A 20 -8.08 4.57 9.08
N ARG A 21 -8.79 4.29 10.18
CA ARG A 21 -8.23 3.43 11.25
C ARG A 21 -8.31 1.95 10.89
N THR A 22 -9.27 1.60 10.05
CA THR A 22 -9.44 0.24 9.52
C THR A 22 -9.28 0.23 8.01
N LEU A 23 -9.06 -0.96 7.44
CA LEU A 23 -9.01 -1.14 5.98
C LEU A 23 -10.33 -0.75 5.32
N ASP A 24 -11.47 -1.02 5.97
CA ASP A 24 -12.79 -0.66 5.46
C ASP A 24 -13.03 0.85 5.48
N GLU A 25 -12.62 1.54 6.56
CA GLU A 25 -12.64 3.01 6.60
C GLU A 25 -11.76 3.62 5.50
N CYS A 26 -10.56 3.06 5.30
CA CYS A 26 -9.65 3.51 4.24
C CYS A 26 -10.24 3.28 2.84
N ALA A 27 -10.82 2.11 2.58
CA ALA A 27 -11.53 1.81 1.34
C ALA A 27 -12.69 2.78 1.09
N ARG A 28 -13.48 3.10 2.12
CA ARG A 28 -14.53 4.12 2.06
C ARG A 28 -13.99 5.52 1.78
N SER A 29 -12.86 5.90 2.39
CA SER A 29 -12.19 7.17 2.10
C SER A 29 -11.74 7.27 0.64
N VAL A 30 -11.13 6.21 0.10
CA VAL A 30 -10.70 6.15 -1.30
C VAL A 30 -11.91 6.19 -2.24
N ALA A 31 -12.97 5.45 -1.91
CA ALA A 31 -14.21 5.46 -2.69
C ALA A 31 -14.89 6.85 -2.67
N SER A 32 -14.76 7.61 -1.58
CA SER A 32 -15.24 8.98 -1.52
C SER A 32 -14.42 9.89 -2.45
N LEU A 33 -13.09 9.73 -2.48
CA LEU A 33 -12.24 10.49 -3.39
C LEU A 33 -12.59 10.20 -4.86
N SER A 34 -12.78 8.93 -5.22
CA SER A 34 -13.13 8.54 -6.60
C SER A 34 -14.51 9.00 -7.05
N ARG A 35 -15.40 9.33 -6.11
CA ARG A 35 -16.74 9.89 -6.37
C ARG A 35 -16.76 11.42 -6.42
N HIS A 36 -15.83 12.08 -5.74
CA HIS A 36 -15.75 13.55 -5.71
C HIS A 36 -15.21 14.07 -7.06
N PRO A 37 -15.78 15.10 -7.70
CA PRO A 37 -15.39 15.53 -9.05
C PRO A 37 -13.89 15.82 -9.22
N VAL A 38 -13.28 16.47 -8.22
CA VAL A 38 -11.83 16.76 -8.22
C VAL A 38 -11.00 15.48 -8.02
N GLY A 39 -11.38 14.63 -7.06
CA GLY A 39 -10.64 13.40 -6.75
C GLY A 39 -10.79 12.35 -7.85
N ARG A 40 -11.96 12.30 -8.49
CA ARG A 40 -12.25 11.47 -9.66
C ARG A 40 -11.30 11.80 -10.80
N SER A 41 -11.04 13.07 -11.09
CA SER A 41 -10.06 13.45 -12.13
C SER A 41 -8.65 12.94 -11.83
N THR A 42 -8.25 12.88 -10.55
CA THR A 42 -6.97 12.31 -10.12
C THR A 42 -6.94 10.80 -10.32
N VAL A 43 -7.96 10.09 -9.83
CA VAL A 43 -8.05 8.64 -9.97
C VAL A 43 -8.13 8.23 -11.43
N ASP A 44 -9.02 8.86 -12.20
CA ASP A 44 -9.22 8.61 -13.63
C ASP A 44 -7.91 8.86 -14.40
N ARG A 45 -7.20 9.97 -14.14
CA ARG A 45 -5.93 10.26 -14.83
C ARG A 45 -4.89 9.15 -14.74
N PHE A 46 -4.86 8.41 -13.63
CA PHE A 46 -3.85 7.37 -13.39
C PHE A 46 -4.40 5.94 -13.52
N ALA A 47 -5.72 5.77 -13.55
CA ALA A 47 -6.39 4.49 -13.67
C ALA A 47 -6.92 4.21 -15.09
N LEU A 48 -6.47 4.90 -16.14
CA LEU A 48 -7.17 4.84 -17.45
C LEU A 48 -6.50 4.15 -18.63
N PRO A 49 -5.17 4.11 -18.82
CA PRO A 49 -4.65 3.48 -20.04
C PRO A 49 -4.61 1.94 -19.87
N PRO A 50 -5.43 1.15 -20.59
CA PRO A 50 -5.46 -0.31 -20.45
C PRO A 50 -4.18 -1.01 -20.93
N ASP A 51 -3.33 -0.28 -21.65
CA ASP A 51 -2.00 -0.69 -22.07
C ASP A 51 -0.95 -0.59 -20.95
N ARG A 52 -1.25 0.12 -19.86
CA ARG A 52 -0.35 0.26 -18.72
C ARG A 52 -0.51 -0.89 -17.75
N SER A 53 0.62 -1.42 -17.32
CA SER A 53 0.70 -2.48 -16.32
C SER A 53 0.72 -1.91 -14.90
N TRP A 54 0.15 -2.63 -13.95
CA TRP A 54 0.08 -2.17 -12.56
C TRP A 54 0.40 -3.26 -11.54
N LYS A 55 0.72 -2.84 -10.31
CA LYS A 55 0.72 -3.72 -9.14
C LYS A 55 0.18 -3.01 -7.91
N LEU A 56 -0.36 -3.80 -6.98
CA LEU A 56 -0.75 -3.33 -5.65
C LEU A 56 0.05 -4.07 -4.60
N THR A 57 0.90 -3.35 -3.88
CA THR A 57 1.69 -3.92 -2.78
C THR A 57 1.13 -3.56 -1.41
N VAL A 58 1.16 -4.54 -0.51
CA VAL A 58 0.72 -4.38 0.88
C VAL A 58 1.96 -4.20 1.76
N HIS A 59 2.04 -3.09 2.47
CA HIS A 59 3.09 -2.75 3.42
C HIS A 59 2.55 -2.90 4.84
N THR A 60 2.94 -3.98 5.49
CA THR A 60 2.58 -4.27 6.88
C THR A 60 3.84 -4.10 7.73
N LEU A 61 4.06 -2.88 8.22
CA LEU A 61 5.29 -2.55 8.95
C LEU A 61 5.49 -3.50 10.14
N GLY A 62 6.62 -4.21 10.13
CA GLY A 62 7.03 -5.16 11.18
C GLY A 62 6.18 -6.44 11.31
N ALA A 63 5.00 -6.52 10.70
CA ALA A 63 4.11 -7.68 10.78
C ALA A 63 4.15 -8.52 9.49
N ARG A 64 4.12 -9.85 9.64
CA ARG A 64 4.11 -10.80 8.52
C ARG A 64 2.71 -11.34 8.28
N TYR A 65 2.26 -11.21 7.04
CA TYR A 65 1.00 -11.74 6.54
C TYR A 65 1.27 -12.72 5.40
N ASP A 66 0.53 -13.82 5.38
CA ASP A 66 0.54 -14.75 4.26
C ASP A 66 -0.19 -14.17 3.04
N ARG A 67 -0.24 -14.97 1.98
CA ARG A 67 -0.75 -14.53 0.69
C ARG A 67 -2.26 -14.32 0.76
N GLU A 68 -2.97 -15.25 1.40
CA GLU A 68 -4.41 -15.25 1.57
C GLU A 68 -4.85 -14.02 2.38
N GLU A 69 -4.14 -13.71 3.47
CA GLU A 69 -4.36 -12.50 4.26
C GLU A 69 -4.17 -11.23 3.42
N GLN A 70 -3.09 -11.15 2.64
CA GLN A 70 -2.85 -9.99 1.78
C GLN A 70 -3.86 -9.88 0.63
N ASP A 71 -4.34 -11.00 0.09
CA ASP A 71 -5.39 -11.02 -0.94
C ASP A 71 -6.71 -10.50 -0.37
N ALA A 72 -7.07 -10.88 0.87
CA ALA A 72 -8.22 -10.33 1.57
C ALA A 72 -8.09 -8.80 1.78
N MET A 73 -6.91 -8.31 2.12
CA MET A 73 -6.66 -6.86 2.23
C MET A 73 -6.83 -6.14 0.90
N ARG A 74 -6.34 -6.71 -0.21
CA ARG A 74 -6.48 -6.16 -1.56
C ARG A 74 -7.93 -6.13 -2.03
N ALA A 75 -8.72 -7.15 -1.69
CA ALA A 75 -10.11 -7.29 -2.14
C ALA A 75 -11.00 -6.09 -1.78
N GLY A 76 -10.73 -5.43 -0.64
CA GLY A 76 -11.44 -4.22 -0.22
C GLY A 76 -11.29 -3.02 -1.17
N PHE A 77 -10.30 -3.04 -2.07
CA PHE A 77 -10.03 -1.98 -3.04
C PHE A 77 -10.40 -2.36 -4.47
N SER A 78 -11.06 -3.51 -4.68
CA SER A 78 -11.48 -4.00 -5.99
C SER A 78 -12.37 -3.03 -6.78
N PHE A 79 -13.10 -2.15 -6.09
CA PHE A 79 -13.94 -1.11 -6.70
C PHE A 79 -13.16 -0.09 -7.55
N LEU A 80 -11.83 0.01 -7.38
CA LEU A 80 -10.99 0.87 -8.21
C LEU A 80 -10.88 0.36 -9.65
N GLY A 81 -11.08 -0.94 -9.87
CA GLY A 81 -11.21 -1.51 -11.21
C GLY A 81 -10.06 -1.19 -12.16
N PHE A 82 -8.82 -1.17 -11.66
CA PHE A 82 -7.64 -0.77 -12.45
C PHE A 82 -7.57 -1.55 -13.78
N PRO A 83 -7.61 -0.88 -14.94
CA PRO A 83 -7.51 -1.51 -16.23
C PRO A 83 -6.05 -1.94 -16.49
N GLY A 84 -5.90 -2.88 -17.42
CA GLY A 84 -4.58 -3.36 -17.85
C GLY A 84 -4.01 -4.51 -17.02
N PRO A 85 -2.85 -5.06 -17.46
CA PRO A 85 -2.30 -6.28 -16.90
C PRO A 85 -1.59 -6.05 -15.57
N VAL A 86 -1.76 -6.99 -14.63
CA VAL A 86 -0.95 -7.01 -13.40
C VAL A 86 0.48 -7.43 -13.74
N ARG A 87 1.47 -6.61 -13.36
CA ARG A 87 2.89 -6.92 -13.53
C ARG A 87 3.65 -6.69 -12.23
N MET A 88 4.21 -7.78 -11.67
CA MET A 88 4.87 -7.72 -10.36
C MET A 88 6.25 -7.02 -10.37
N ALA A 89 6.97 -7.10 -11.48
CA ALA A 89 8.30 -6.49 -11.66
C ALA A 89 8.25 -5.41 -12.73
N GLY A 90 8.71 -4.19 -12.41
CA GLY A 90 8.67 -3.05 -13.32
C GLY A 90 7.29 -2.73 -13.90
N PRO A 91 6.24 -2.55 -13.07
CA PRO A 91 4.95 -2.05 -13.57
C PRO A 91 5.07 -0.58 -13.99
N ASP A 92 4.14 -0.14 -14.83
CA ASP A 92 4.00 1.27 -15.19
C ASP A 92 3.41 2.10 -14.03
N ASP A 93 2.52 1.49 -13.24
CA ASP A 93 1.90 2.10 -12.07
C ASP A 93 2.01 1.19 -10.83
N GLU A 94 2.45 1.79 -9.72
CA GLU A 94 2.56 1.11 -8.44
C GLU A 94 1.61 1.74 -7.42
N TYR A 95 0.73 0.91 -6.87
CA TYR A 95 -0.17 1.26 -5.79
C TYR A 95 0.29 0.57 -4.50
N VAL A 96 0.02 1.24 -3.38
CA VAL A 96 0.44 0.75 -2.08
C VAL A 96 -0.67 0.89 -1.06
N LEU A 97 -0.92 -0.20 -0.35
CA LEU A 97 -1.73 -0.26 0.85
C LEU A 97 -0.78 -0.35 2.04
N ILE A 98 -0.79 0.64 2.93
CA ILE A 98 0.03 0.67 4.14
C ILE A 98 -0.89 0.37 5.32
N ARG A 99 -0.47 -0.56 6.18
CA ARG A 99 -1.07 -0.80 7.49
C ARG A 99 -0.06 -0.41 8.56
N GLU A 100 -0.38 0.65 9.28
CA GLU A 100 0.43 1.19 10.36
C GLU A 100 0.08 0.52 11.68
N VAL A 101 1.10 0.09 12.42
CA VAL A 101 0.96 -0.61 13.69
C VAL A 101 1.87 0.04 14.73
N GLU A 102 1.50 -0.09 16.00
CA GLU A 102 2.33 0.37 17.11
C GLU A 102 3.62 -0.45 17.18
N LEU A 103 4.77 0.23 17.23
CA LEU A 103 6.09 -0.37 17.38
C LEU A 103 6.61 -0.17 18.81
N ASP A 104 7.47 -1.08 19.26
CA ASP A 104 8.25 -0.90 20.48
C ASP A 104 9.48 -0.01 20.25
N VAL A 105 10.25 0.24 21.32
CA VAL A 105 11.46 1.08 21.27
C VAL A 105 12.56 0.53 20.36
N MET A 106 12.47 -0.75 19.97
CA MET A 106 13.40 -1.42 19.06
C MET A 106 12.87 -1.47 17.63
N GLY A 107 11.70 -0.90 17.35
CA GLY A 107 11.06 -0.90 16.04
C GLY A 107 10.36 -2.22 15.66
N SER A 108 10.15 -3.13 16.62
CA SER A 108 9.36 -4.34 16.40
C SER A 108 7.88 -4.06 16.66
N PRO A 109 6.92 -4.75 16.01
CA PRO A 109 5.52 -4.58 16.34
C PRO A 109 5.28 -4.95 17.80
N LYS A 110 4.64 -4.04 18.53
CA LYS A 110 4.23 -4.29 19.91
C LYS A 110 3.26 -5.46 20.03
N TYR A 111 2.51 -5.72 18.96
CA TYR A 111 1.53 -6.81 18.84
C TYR A 111 1.74 -7.55 17.51
N PRO A 112 2.67 -8.51 17.44
CA PRO A 112 2.99 -9.21 16.21
C PRO A 112 1.86 -10.17 15.81
N ARG A 113 1.57 -10.27 14.51
CA ARG A 113 0.62 -11.24 13.94
C ARG A 113 1.10 -12.69 14.03
N ARG A 114 2.42 -12.89 14.17
CA ARG A 114 3.07 -14.21 14.20
C ARG A 114 4.16 -14.24 15.27
N VAL A 115 4.17 -15.30 16.07
CA VAL A 115 5.28 -15.65 16.97
C VAL A 115 5.71 -17.07 16.62
N GLY A 116 6.88 -17.22 16.01
CA GLY A 116 7.32 -18.49 15.43
C GLY A 116 6.38 -18.93 14.29
N LYS A 117 5.81 -20.14 14.40
CA LYS A 117 4.81 -20.68 13.46
C LYS A 117 3.37 -20.41 13.89
N THR A 118 3.16 -19.88 15.09
CA THR A 118 1.83 -19.63 15.64
C THR A 118 1.30 -18.31 15.12
N ILE A 119 0.14 -18.39 14.46
CA ILE A 119 -0.65 -17.24 14.10
C ILE A 119 -1.38 -16.79 15.36
N ILE A 120 -1.09 -15.58 15.84
CA ILE A 120 -1.85 -14.99 16.94
C ILE A 120 -3.13 -14.47 16.32
N PRO A 121 -4.32 -15.04 16.63
CA PRO A 121 -5.59 -14.52 16.13
C PRO A 121 -5.59 -13.01 16.33
N GLU A 122 -6.08 -12.27 15.34
CA GLU A 122 -6.32 -10.83 15.49
C GLU A 122 -7.41 -10.68 16.55
N ASN A 123 -7.02 -10.81 17.81
CA ASN A 123 -7.86 -10.50 18.94
C ASN A 123 -7.55 -9.04 19.22
N ASP A 124 -8.61 -8.24 19.25
CA ASP A 124 -8.71 -6.80 19.42
C ASP A 124 -7.94 -6.20 20.61
N ALA A 125 -6.69 -6.57 20.87
CA ALA A 125 -5.90 -5.93 21.90
C ALA A 125 -5.65 -4.46 21.52
N ARG A 126 -5.34 -4.19 20.22
CA ARG A 126 -5.38 -2.85 19.60
C ARG A 126 -5.57 -2.93 18.07
N PRO A 127 -6.47 -2.13 17.48
CA PRO A 127 -6.55 -1.98 16.02
C PRO A 127 -5.27 -1.35 15.45
N PRO A 128 -4.98 -1.50 14.14
CA PRO A 128 -3.93 -0.71 13.49
C PRO A 128 -4.14 0.78 13.76
N LEU A 129 -3.04 1.53 13.84
CA LEU A 129 -3.09 2.97 14.11
C LEU A 129 -3.78 3.69 12.95
N ALA A 130 -3.45 3.25 11.73
CA ALA A 130 -4.05 3.71 10.50
C ALA A 130 -3.83 2.71 9.37
N ALA A 131 -4.64 2.86 8.34
CA ALA A 131 -4.43 2.32 7.01
C ALA A 131 -4.41 3.47 6.01
N TYR A 132 -3.53 3.37 5.01
CA TYR A 132 -3.40 4.34 3.94
C TYR A 132 -3.39 3.63 2.60
N PHE A 133 -4.00 4.24 1.60
CA PHE A 133 -3.91 3.79 0.22
C PHE A 133 -3.40 4.93 -0.64
N GLY A 134 -2.51 4.61 -1.57
CA GLY A 134 -1.95 5.63 -2.44
C GLY A 134 -1.21 5.09 -3.64
N ARG A 135 -0.79 6.01 -4.50
CA ARG A 135 0.02 5.75 -5.69
C ARG A 135 1.46 6.18 -5.44
N VAL A 136 2.41 5.34 -5.85
CA VAL A 136 3.84 5.67 -5.78
C VAL A 136 4.17 6.64 -6.92
N LEU A 137 4.74 7.80 -6.58
CA LEU A 137 5.11 8.84 -7.54
C LEU A 137 6.55 8.69 -8.04
N GLY A 138 7.38 7.96 -7.29
CA GLY A 138 8.80 7.79 -7.55
C GLY A 138 9.53 7.23 -6.33
N GLY A 139 10.79 6.85 -6.53
CA GLY A 139 11.60 6.12 -5.56
C GLY A 139 11.78 4.67 -5.99
N GLY A 140 13.01 4.31 -6.34
CA GLY A 140 13.33 2.98 -6.85
C GLY A 140 13.36 1.95 -5.73
N ARG A 141 12.64 0.84 -5.91
CA ARG A 141 12.98 -0.44 -5.28
C ARG A 141 14.10 -1.14 -6.06
N ASN A 142 15.19 -0.44 -6.38
CA ASN A 142 16.37 -1.04 -6.97
C ASN A 142 17.22 -1.65 -5.86
N TRP A 143 16.83 -2.84 -5.39
CA TRP A 143 17.73 -3.68 -4.58
C TRP A 143 18.53 -4.67 -5.43
N ARG A 144 18.22 -4.78 -6.74
CA ARG A 144 18.78 -5.80 -7.65
C ARG A 144 19.82 -5.32 -8.66
N ASP A 145 20.00 -4.01 -8.85
CA ASP A 145 20.97 -3.50 -9.85
C ASP A 145 22.41 -3.43 -9.30
N GLY A 146 22.75 -4.32 -8.37
CA GLY A 146 24.07 -4.42 -7.72
C GLY A 146 24.78 -5.75 -7.96
N LEU A 147 24.35 -6.52 -8.95
CA LEU A 147 25.01 -7.75 -9.38
C LEU A 147 25.01 -7.83 -10.92
N GLU A 148 25.80 -6.97 -11.55
CA GLU A 148 26.51 -7.30 -12.79
C GLU A 148 28.01 -7.10 -12.56
#